data_AF-A0A0M0JIU5-F1
#
_entry.id   AF-A0A0M0JIU5-F1
#
_cell.length_a   1.000
_cell.length_b   1.000
_cell.length_c   1.000
_cell.angle_alpha   90.00
_cell.angle_beta   90.00
_cell.angle_gamma   90.00
#
_symmetry.space_group_name_H-M   'P 1'
#
loop_
_entity.id
_entity.type
_entity.pdbx_description
1 polymer ?
#
loop_
_entity_poly.entity_id
_entity_poly.type
_entity_poly.pdbx_seq_one_letter_code
_entity_poly.pdbx_strand_id
1 'polypeptide(L)'
;MFGDMGTYNYAPHNGVLDAKILGAVDDKVALSLAKVATSTPGIHAVVHVGDLAYAHDGPASRWRYWFDEIEATASITPWMINCGNHDCLWGPSAINPHGPTWPGAMIDAGGDGGQCGVPTDARFWMPGDPAELARAGWTESRNASRNNIFYSFDVGPVHVAMISSEHDLSASSIQIAWLERDLASLNRSATPFVILGIHRPIYTSTQGGFRIAETLGMQATLEPLLLRHRVTMVAAGHYHQYERSCRIAKSKCVSTLSVNATVHVTVGIGGLQHHSDWAVNAVANDEVFDEFWLLA
;
A
#
# COMPACT_ATOMS: atom_id res chain seq x y z
N MET A 1 -5.19 5.65 -7.43
CA MET A 1 -4.58 4.81 -6.37
C MET A 1 -4.27 5.75 -5.21
N PHE A 2 -4.42 5.27 -3.98
CA PHE A 2 -4.18 6.05 -2.75
C PHE A 2 -3.49 5.17 -1.72
N GLY A 3 -2.72 5.74 -0.81
CA GLY A 3 -2.39 5.13 0.49
C GLY A 3 -2.71 6.13 1.59
N ASP A 4 -2.75 5.66 2.83
CA ASP A 4 -2.64 6.54 3.99
C ASP A 4 -3.84 7.52 4.09
N MET A 5 -5.05 6.99 3.89
CA MET A 5 -6.27 7.79 3.72
C MET A 5 -6.99 8.12 5.02
N GLY A 6 -7.05 7.19 5.97
CA GLY A 6 -7.82 7.38 7.19
C GLY A 6 -7.29 8.55 8.04
N THR A 7 -8.13 9.04 8.94
CA THR A 7 -7.80 10.19 9.79
C THR A 7 -7.94 9.84 11.27
N TYR A 8 -7.13 10.48 12.12
CA TYR A 8 -7.21 10.30 13.58
C TYR A 8 -8.50 10.86 14.20
N ASN A 9 -9.35 11.51 13.41
CA ASN A 9 -10.09 12.69 13.85
C ASN A 9 -11.62 12.59 13.77
N TYR A 10 -12.18 11.39 13.87
CA TYR A 10 -13.60 11.20 14.18
C TYR A 10 -13.80 10.47 15.51
N ALA A 11 -13.96 11.24 16.58
CA ALA A 11 -14.66 10.82 17.80
C ALA A 11 -15.31 12.03 18.49
N PRO A 12 -16.65 12.19 18.45
CA PRO A 12 -17.31 13.09 19.37
C PRO A 12 -17.56 12.34 20.68
N HIS A 13 -16.63 12.44 21.63
CA HIS A 13 -16.95 12.32 23.06
C HIS A 13 -15.97 13.19 23.85
N ASN A 14 -16.43 14.38 24.25
CA ASN A 14 -15.85 15.31 25.25
C ASN A 14 -15.16 16.61 24.76
N GLY A 15 -15.42 17.03 23.53
CA GLY A 15 -15.68 18.46 23.29
C GLY A 15 -14.53 19.46 23.35
N VAL A 16 -13.27 19.08 23.11
CA VAL A 16 -12.25 20.04 22.64
C VAL A 16 -11.34 19.34 21.63
N LEU A 17 -11.37 19.77 20.37
CA LEU A 17 -10.48 19.34 19.30
C LEU A 17 -9.81 20.57 18.67
N ASP A 18 -8.54 20.44 18.29
CA ASP A 18 -7.78 21.50 17.63
C ASP A 18 -8.25 21.68 16.17
N ALA A 19 -9.09 22.69 15.95
CA ALA A 19 -9.77 22.95 14.68
C ALA A 19 -8.83 23.25 13.49
N LYS A 20 -7.56 23.60 13.72
CA LYS A 20 -6.62 23.94 12.63
C LYS A 20 -6.04 22.72 11.93
N ILE A 21 -5.88 21.61 12.65
CA ILE A 21 -5.32 20.36 12.12
C ILE A 21 -6.43 19.51 11.49
N LEU A 22 -7.66 19.63 11.98
CA LEU A 22 -8.84 18.90 11.51
C LEU A 22 -9.24 19.23 10.06
N GLY A 23 -9.32 20.52 9.72
CA GLY A 23 -9.82 20.92 8.39
C GLY A 23 -8.97 20.36 7.25
N ALA A 24 -7.65 20.45 7.36
CA ALA A 24 -6.75 20.10 6.25
C ALA A 24 -6.69 18.60 5.91
N VAL A 25 -6.97 17.70 6.86
CA VAL A 25 -6.89 16.25 6.66
C VAL A 25 -8.21 15.70 6.11
N ASP A 26 -9.35 16.09 6.69
CA ASP A 26 -10.66 15.72 6.17
C ASP A 26 -10.90 16.33 4.78
N ASP A 27 -10.37 17.54 4.51
CA ASP A 27 -10.41 18.15 3.18
C ASP A 27 -9.69 17.30 2.13
N LYS A 28 -8.55 16.67 2.46
CA LYS A 28 -7.82 15.79 1.51
C LYS A 28 -8.60 14.53 1.16
N VAL A 29 -9.23 13.91 2.16
CA VAL A 29 -10.08 12.72 1.98
C VAL A 29 -11.28 13.09 1.09
N ALA A 30 -11.98 14.18 1.41
CA ALA A 30 -13.10 14.68 0.63
C ALA A 30 -12.71 15.03 -0.81
N LEU A 31 -11.57 15.70 -1.01
CA LEU A 31 -11.04 16.03 -2.34
C LEU A 31 -10.69 14.78 -3.15
N SER A 32 -10.09 13.77 -2.52
CA SER A 32 -9.77 12.49 -3.15
C SER A 32 -11.05 11.80 -3.64
N LEU A 33 -12.07 11.70 -2.78
CA LEU A 33 -13.36 11.11 -3.11
C LEU A 33 -14.10 11.91 -4.20
N ALA A 34 -14.10 13.24 -4.11
CA ALA A 34 -14.72 14.10 -5.13
C ALA A 34 -14.07 13.90 -6.50
N LYS A 35 -12.74 13.75 -6.56
CA LYS A 35 -12.03 13.45 -7.82
C LYS A 35 -12.42 12.08 -8.38
N VAL A 36 -12.56 11.06 -7.54
CA VAL A 36 -13.05 9.76 -7.99
C VAL A 36 -14.46 9.89 -8.57
N ALA A 37 -15.37 10.54 -7.84
CA ALA A 37 -16.77 10.69 -8.22
C ALA A 37 -16.98 11.54 -9.50
N THR A 38 -16.08 12.48 -9.79
CA THR A 38 -16.18 13.41 -10.93
C THR A 38 -15.30 13.04 -12.13
N SER A 39 -14.47 11.99 -12.02
CA SER A 39 -13.55 11.57 -13.08
C SER A 39 -14.29 11.21 -14.38
N THR A 40 -13.77 11.68 -15.51
CA THR A 40 -14.30 11.38 -16.85
C THR A 40 -13.16 11.01 -17.82
N PRO A 41 -13.19 9.81 -18.46
CA PRO A 41 -14.13 8.73 -18.20
C PRO A 41 -14.03 8.22 -16.76
N GLY A 42 -15.11 7.61 -16.25
CA GLY A 42 -15.22 7.17 -14.86
C GLY A 42 -14.11 6.21 -14.42
N ILE A 43 -13.88 6.13 -13.12
CA ILE A 43 -12.90 5.20 -12.52
C ILE A 43 -13.51 3.79 -12.46
N HIS A 44 -12.75 2.79 -12.94
CA HIS A 44 -13.20 1.39 -12.99
C HIS A 44 -12.85 0.59 -11.74
N ALA A 45 -11.83 1.03 -10.98
CA ALA A 45 -11.43 0.46 -9.70
C ALA A 45 -10.60 1.48 -8.91
N VAL A 46 -10.75 1.47 -7.59
CA VAL A 46 -9.85 2.13 -6.65
C VAL A 46 -8.87 1.10 -6.11
N VAL A 47 -7.58 1.44 -6.07
CA VAL A 47 -6.54 0.65 -5.41
C VAL A 47 -5.99 1.47 -4.25
N HIS A 48 -6.17 0.96 -3.03
CA HIS A 48 -5.75 1.57 -1.78
C HIS A 48 -4.59 0.75 -1.19
N VAL A 49 -3.37 1.27 -1.25
CA VAL A 49 -2.13 0.57 -0.88
C VAL A 49 -1.79 0.72 0.61
N GLY A 50 -2.71 0.27 1.48
CA GLY A 50 -2.50 0.17 2.92
C GLY A 50 -2.73 1.46 3.69
N ASP A 51 -2.75 1.32 5.01
CA ASP A 51 -3.07 2.33 6.00
C ASP A 51 -4.46 2.94 5.78
N LEU A 52 -5.45 2.08 6.03
CA LEU A 52 -6.82 2.30 5.60
C LEU A 52 -7.53 3.35 6.45
N ALA A 53 -7.92 2.99 7.67
CA ALA A 53 -8.76 3.83 8.53
C ALA A 53 -8.00 4.48 9.69
N TYR A 54 -6.71 4.15 9.89
CA TYR A 54 -5.94 4.51 11.10
C TYR A 54 -6.73 4.30 12.40
N ALA A 55 -7.43 3.16 12.50
CA ALA A 55 -8.24 2.84 13.66
C ALA A 55 -7.42 2.34 14.86
N HIS A 56 -6.12 2.08 14.67
CA HIS A 56 -5.21 1.42 15.60
C HIS A 56 -5.11 2.07 16.99
N ASP A 57 -5.04 3.40 17.05
CA ASP A 57 -4.84 4.19 18.26
C ASP A 57 -6.16 4.78 18.81
N GLY A 58 -7.31 4.27 18.36
CA GLY A 58 -8.62 4.83 18.67
C GLY A 58 -9.72 3.79 18.92
N PRO A 59 -10.97 4.25 19.13
CA PRO A 59 -12.08 3.33 19.27
C PRO A 59 -12.32 2.58 17.96
N ALA A 60 -12.70 1.30 18.06
CA ALA A 60 -13.04 0.48 16.89
C ALA A 60 -14.16 1.08 16.01
N SER A 61 -14.91 2.07 16.52
CA SER A 61 -15.87 2.87 15.75
C SER A 61 -15.24 3.70 14.63
N ARG A 62 -13.93 3.97 14.64
CA ARG A 62 -13.26 4.66 13.52
C ARG A 62 -13.44 3.95 12.19
N TRP A 63 -13.45 2.61 12.19
CA TRP A 63 -13.79 1.84 11.00
C TRP A 63 -15.18 2.19 10.45
N ARG A 64 -16.19 2.34 11.33
CA ARG A 64 -17.55 2.73 10.92
C ARG A 64 -17.53 4.08 10.19
N TYR A 65 -16.91 5.10 10.79
CA TYR A 65 -16.88 6.44 10.21
C TYR A 65 -16.17 6.45 8.86
N TRP A 66 -15.02 5.79 8.76
CA TRP A 66 -14.30 5.69 7.50
C TRP A 66 -15.10 4.97 6.41
N PHE A 67 -15.87 3.93 6.75
CA PHE A 67 -16.78 3.29 5.80
C PHE A 67 -17.91 4.24 5.36
N ASP A 68 -18.46 5.04 6.27
CA ASP A 68 -19.48 6.05 5.94
C ASP A 68 -18.89 7.12 4.99
N GLU A 69 -17.61 7.50 5.14
CA GLU A 69 -16.92 8.46 4.26
C GLU A 69 -16.74 7.92 2.82
N ILE A 70 -16.28 6.68 2.67
CA ILE A 70 -15.99 6.12 1.34
C ILE A 70 -17.23 5.53 0.63
N GLU A 71 -18.36 5.39 1.33
CA GLU A 71 -19.56 4.67 0.86
C GLU A 71 -20.03 5.13 -0.53
N ALA A 72 -20.09 6.43 -0.75
CA ALA A 72 -20.56 7.02 -2.01
C ALA A 72 -19.72 6.56 -3.23
N THR A 73 -18.45 6.21 -3.01
CA THR A 73 -17.56 5.70 -4.05
C THR A 73 -17.51 4.17 -4.04
N ALA A 74 -17.27 3.56 -2.88
CA ALA A 74 -17.03 2.13 -2.73
C ALA A 74 -18.28 1.27 -2.98
N SER A 75 -19.48 1.85 -2.90
CA SER A 75 -20.74 1.15 -3.23
C SER A 75 -20.96 0.94 -4.73
N ILE A 76 -20.27 1.69 -5.59
CA ILE A 76 -20.44 1.64 -7.05
C ILE A 76 -19.14 1.39 -7.81
N THR A 77 -17.98 1.57 -7.16
CA THR A 77 -16.65 1.33 -7.73
C THR A 77 -15.93 0.28 -6.87
N PRO A 78 -15.40 -0.82 -7.44
CA PRO A 78 -14.60 -1.77 -6.69
C PRO A 78 -13.45 -1.09 -5.93
N TRP A 79 -13.35 -1.35 -4.62
CA TRP A 79 -12.35 -0.76 -3.74
C TRP A 79 -11.38 -1.84 -3.25
N MET A 80 -10.23 -1.93 -3.92
CA MET A 80 -9.22 -2.97 -3.70
C MET A 80 -8.18 -2.48 -2.70
N ILE A 81 -7.85 -3.28 -1.68
CA ILE A 81 -7.00 -2.86 -0.56
C ILE A 81 -5.73 -3.68 -0.42
N ASN A 82 -4.63 -3.05 -0.04
CA ASN A 82 -3.53 -3.71 0.66
C ASN A 82 -3.68 -3.45 2.17
N CYS A 83 -2.96 -4.19 3.00
CA CYS A 83 -2.77 -3.82 4.39
C CYS A 83 -1.47 -3.04 4.58
N GLY A 84 -1.52 -1.99 5.39
CA GLY A 84 -0.36 -1.27 5.88
C GLY A 84 -0.02 -1.63 7.31
N ASN A 85 1.00 -0.97 7.85
CA ASN A 85 1.47 -1.23 9.21
C ASN A 85 0.42 -0.85 10.26
N HIS A 86 -0.46 0.10 9.97
CA HIS A 86 -1.57 0.43 10.86
C HIS A 86 -2.77 -0.54 10.77
N ASP A 87 -2.74 -1.48 9.83
CA ASP A 87 -3.81 -2.46 9.63
C ASP A 87 -3.41 -3.86 10.13
N CYS A 88 -2.17 -4.28 9.86
CA CYS A 88 -1.75 -5.68 10.01
C CYS A 88 -0.43 -5.91 10.78
N LEU A 89 0.35 -4.87 11.09
CA LEU A 89 1.64 -5.09 11.76
C LEU A 89 1.48 -5.23 13.27
N TRP A 90 1.42 -6.48 13.74
CA TRP A 90 1.33 -6.81 15.15
C TRP A 90 2.57 -7.52 15.70
N GLY A 91 3.08 -7.02 16.83
CA GLY A 91 3.99 -7.74 17.73
C GLY A 91 5.40 -8.02 17.20
N PRO A 92 6.36 -8.38 18.08
CA PRO A 92 7.68 -8.84 17.67
C PRO A 92 7.60 -10.20 16.93
N SER A 93 8.61 -10.51 16.13
CA SER A 93 8.71 -11.77 15.34
C SER A 93 8.55 -13.05 16.17
N ALA A 94 8.82 -13.00 17.47
CA ALA A 94 8.64 -14.12 18.39
C ALA A 94 7.17 -14.55 18.59
N ILE A 95 6.21 -13.64 18.34
CA ILE A 95 4.76 -13.91 18.44
C ILE A 95 4.02 -13.69 17.11
N ASN A 96 4.73 -13.22 16.07
CA ASN A 96 4.23 -13.08 14.71
C ASN A 96 5.17 -13.83 13.74
N PRO A 97 4.97 -15.15 13.55
CA PRO A 97 5.85 -15.99 12.74
C PRO A 97 5.78 -15.69 11.24
N HIS A 98 4.78 -14.91 10.81
CA HIS A 98 4.58 -14.50 9.42
C HIS A 98 4.85 -13.02 9.19
N GLY A 99 5.29 -12.30 10.22
CA GLY A 99 5.60 -10.88 10.18
C GLY A 99 6.82 -10.57 9.30
N PRO A 100 7.16 -9.28 9.17
CA PRO A 100 8.21 -8.88 8.26
C PRO A 100 9.58 -9.33 8.78
N THR A 101 10.44 -9.75 7.86
CA THR A 101 11.75 -10.37 8.16
C THR A 101 12.95 -9.48 7.80
N TRP A 102 12.71 -8.30 7.21
CA TRP A 102 13.77 -7.41 6.78
C TRP A 102 14.11 -6.33 7.83
N PRO A 103 15.33 -5.76 7.77
CA PRO A 103 15.75 -4.71 8.70
C PRO A 103 14.79 -3.52 8.70
N GLY A 104 14.52 -2.96 9.88
CA GLY A 104 13.70 -1.75 10.04
C GLY A 104 12.18 -1.97 10.02
N ALA A 105 11.69 -3.10 9.50
CA ALA A 105 10.25 -3.37 9.37
C ALA A 105 9.49 -3.45 10.70
N MET A 106 10.19 -3.83 11.77
CA MET A 106 9.61 -3.98 13.12
C MET A 106 9.68 -2.70 13.95
N ILE A 107 10.17 -1.58 13.40
CA ILE A 107 10.29 -0.33 14.16
C ILE A 107 8.92 0.32 14.39
N ASP A 108 7.97 0.05 13.51
CA ASP A 108 6.57 0.42 13.69
C ASP A 108 5.75 -0.74 14.30
N ALA A 109 6.40 -1.75 14.90
CA ALA A 109 5.70 -2.89 15.49
C ALA A 109 4.79 -2.42 16.64
N GLY A 110 3.48 -2.72 16.52
CA GLY A 110 2.43 -2.18 17.38
C GLY A 110 1.69 -0.97 16.77
N GLY A 111 2.06 -0.55 15.56
CA GLY A 111 1.36 0.47 14.78
C GLY A 111 -0.08 0.11 14.45
N ASP A 112 -0.48 -1.16 14.56
CA ASP A 112 -1.86 -1.62 14.40
C ASP A 112 -2.70 -1.55 15.70
N GLY A 113 -2.09 -1.19 16.83
CA GLY A 113 -2.77 -1.05 18.12
C GLY A 113 -3.38 -2.36 18.64
N GLY A 114 -2.88 -3.52 18.19
CA GLY A 114 -3.43 -4.83 18.57
C GLY A 114 -4.54 -5.34 17.66
N GLN A 115 -4.79 -4.71 16.52
CA GLN A 115 -5.81 -5.15 15.56
C GLN A 115 -5.44 -6.42 14.79
N CYS A 116 -4.15 -6.66 14.60
CA CYS A 116 -3.54 -7.84 13.97
C CYS A 116 -4.22 -8.27 12.68
N GLY A 117 -4.62 -7.31 11.84
CA GLY A 117 -5.31 -7.56 10.57
C GLY A 117 -6.76 -8.03 10.68
N VAL A 118 -7.27 -8.28 11.89
CA VAL A 118 -8.62 -8.85 12.11
C VAL A 118 -9.72 -7.94 11.52
N PRO A 119 -9.72 -6.61 11.75
CA PRO A 119 -10.73 -5.75 11.15
C PRO A 119 -10.64 -5.71 9.61
N THR A 120 -9.43 -5.73 9.06
CA THR A 120 -9.21 -5.75 7.61
C THR A 120 -9.75 -7.04 6.99
N ASP A 121 -9.43 -8.20 7.56
CA ASP A 121 -9.93 -9.52 7.12
C ASP A 121 -11.47 -9.62 7.23
N ALA A 122 -12.04 -9.07 8.31
CA ALA A 122 -13.48 -9.11 8.55
C ALA A 122 -14.29 -8.20 7.62
N ARG A 123 -13.71 -7.06 7.19
CA ARG A 123 -14.45 -5.98 6.52
C ARG A 123 -14.28 -5.95 5.01
N PHE A 124 -13.15 -6.43 4.49
CA PHE A 124 -12.85 -6.41 3.07
C PHE A 124 -12.89 -7.80 2.44
N TRP A 125 -13.23 -7.84 1.16
CA TRP A 125 -13.31 -9.07 0.38
C TRP A 125 -12.42 -8.90 -0.85
N MET A 126 -11.23 -9.50 -0.79
CA MET A 126 -10.28 -9.49 -1.89
C MET A 126 -10.26 -10.85 -2.60
N PRO A 127 -9.90 -10.91 -3.90
CA PRO A 127 -9.97 -12.12 -4.71
C PRO A 127 -8.81 -13.10 -4.47
N GLY A 128 -8.12 -13.04 -3.33
CA GLY A 128 -7.02 -13.95 -3.04
C GLY A 128 -7.49 -15.37 -2.76
N ASP A 129 -6.71 -16.34 -3.25
CA ASP A 129 -6.96 -17.76 -3.02
C ASP A 129 -6.64 -18.15 -1.56
N PRO A 130 -7.63 -18.55 -0.74
CA PRO A 130 -7.38 -19.03 0.62
C PRO A 130 -6.49 -20.27 0.67
N ALA A 131 -6.43 -21.07 -0.41
CA ALA A 131 -5.56 -22.24 -0.46
C ALA A 131 -4.08 -21.86 -0.52
N GLU A 132 -3.72 -20.64 -0.93
CA GLU A 132 -2.36 -20.12 -0.77
C GLU A 132 -2.02 -19.96 0.73
N LEU A 133 -2.87 -19.31 1.52
CA LEU A 133 -2.65 -19.17 2.97
C LEU A 133 -2.59 -20.52 3.68
N ALA A 134 -3.51 -21.44 3.33
CA ALA A 134 -3.52 -22.79 3.90
C ALA A 134 -2.20 -23.55 3.63
N ARG A 135 -1.59 -23.38 2.46
CA ARG A 135 -0.29 -24.00 2.11
C ARG A 135 0.87 -23.45 2.96
N ALA A 136 0.78 -22.22 3.45
CA ALA A 136 1.76 -21.66 4.38
C ALA A 136 1.51 -22.03 5.85
N GLY A 137 0.45 -22.79 6.15
CA GLY A 137 0.07 -23.06 7.53
C GLY A 137 -0.41 -21.80 8.26
N TRP A 138 -0.88 -20.77 7.53
CA TRP A 138 -1.48 -19.59 8.12
C TRP A 138 -2.78 -19.97 8.82
N THR A 139 -2.74 -20.00 10.14
CA THR A 139 -3.89 -20.30 11.00
C THR A 139 -4.55 -19.04 11.57
N GLU A 140 -3.97 -17.87 11.31
CA GLU A 140 -4.40 -16.57 11.83
C GLU A 140 -5.52 -15.93 11.00
N SER A 141 -5.69 -16.34 9.74
CA SER A 141 -6.87 -15.97 8.96
C SER A 141 -8.10 -16.62 9.59
N ARG A 142 -8.90 -15.82 10.30
CA ARG A 142 -10.16 -16.27 10.90
C ARG A 142 -11.20 -16.60 9.85
N ASN A 143 -11.00 -16.12 8.62
CA ASN A 143 -11.82 -16.45 7.48
C ASN A 143 -11.06 -17.34 6.49
N ALA A 144 -11.02 -18.64 6.78
CA ALA A 144 -10.41 -19.68 5.92
C ALA A 144 -10.96 -19.77 4.48
N SER A 145 -11.91 -18.90 4.11
CA SER A 145 -12.44 -18.76 2.75
C SER A 145 -11.84 -17.57 1.97
N ARG A 146 -10.88 -16.82 2.54
CA ARG A 146 -10.35 -15.60 1.92
C ARG A 146 -8.84 -15.44 2.11
N ASN A 147 -8.24 -14.69 1.20
CA ASN A 147 -6.89 -14.16 1.34
C ASN A 147 -6.90 -12.67 0.94
N ASN A 148 -6.81 -11.80 1.95
CA ASN A 148 -6.73 -10.35 1.76
C ASN A 148 -5.29 -9.80 1.84
N ILE A 149 -4.29 -10.68 1.91
CA ILE A 149 -2.90 -10.34 2.17
C ILE A 149 -2.12 -10.19 0.87
N PHE A 150 -2.29 -11.16 -0.01
CA PHE A 150 -1.72 -11.13 -1.35
C PHE A 150 -2.67 -11.77 -2.35
N TYR A 151 -2.89 -11.08 -3.46
CA TYR A 151 -3.88 -11.45 -4.47
C TYR A 151 -3.66 -10.64 -5.74
N SER A 152 -4.31 -11.00 -6.83
CA SER A 152 -4.24 -10.25 -8.08
C SER A 152 -5.62 -10.12 -8.74
N PHE A 153 -5.76 -9.15 -9.63
CA PHE A 153 -6.96 -8.91 -10.43
C PHE A 153 -6.63 -8.13 -11.70
N ASP A 154 -7.49 -8.25 -12.71
CA ASP A 154 -7.37 -7.53 -13.97
C ASP A 154 -8.46 -6.45 -14.09
N VAL A 155 -8.07 -5.26 -14.56
CA VAL A 155 -9.00 -4.19 -14.97
C VAL A 155 -8.66 -3.80 -16.40
N GLY A 156 -9.40 -4.37 -17.35
CA GLY A 156 -9.10 -4.21 -18.77
C GLY A 156 -7.70 -4.72 -19.10
N PRO A 157 -6.81 -3.90 -19.70
CA PRO A 157 -5.44 -4.31 -20.07
C PRO A 157 -4.42 -4.21 -18.93
N VAL A 158 -4.87 -3.94 -17.70
CA VAL A 158 -4.00 -3.74 -16.53
C VAL A 158 -4.16 -4.93 -15.60
N HIS A 159 -3.05 -5.62 -15.33
CA HIS A 159 -2.95 -6.59 -14.25
C HIS A 159 -2.41 -5.91 -13.00
N VAL A 160 -3.08 -6.10 -11.87
CA VAL A 160 -2.66 -5.58 -10.57
C VAL A 160 -2.41 -6.75 -9.63
N ALA A 161 -1.17 -6.90 -9.17
CA ALA A 161 -0.80 -7.82 -8.10
C ALA A 161 -0.62 -7.02 -6.80
N MET A 162 -1.17 -7.50 -5.70
CA MET A 162 -1.09 -6.89 -4.37
C MET A 162 -0.31 -7.84 -3.46
N ILE A 163 0.70 -7.34 -2.75
CA ILE A 163 1.48 -8.10 -1.75
C ILE A 163 1.64 -7.30 -0.46
N SER A 164 1.81 -7.97 0.66
CA SER A 164 1.91 -7.28 1.95
C SER A 164 3.35 -7.04 2.37
N SER A 165 3.67 -5.77 2.63
CA SER A 165 4.91 -5.37 3.31
C SER A 165 4.85 -5.54 4.83
N GLU A 166 3.78 -6.09 5.39
CA GLU A 166 3.70 -6.35 6.83
C GLU A 166 3.86 -7.85 7.14
N HIS A 167 4.19 -8.63 6.11
CA HIS A 167 4.40 -10.07 6.19
C HIS A 167 5.71 -10.46 5.50
N ASP A 168 6.20 -11.68 5.77
CA ASP A 168 7.50 -12.15 5.28
C ASP A 168 7.68 -11.94 3.76
N LEU A 169 8.68 -11.15 3.37
CA LEU A 169 9.10 -10.89 1.99
C LEU A 169 10.44 -11.57 1.68
N SER A 170 10.86 -12.56 2.48
CA SER A 170 12.03 -13.37 2.15
C SER A 170 11.81 -14.12 0.83
N ALA A 171 12.90 -14.47 0.14
CA ALA A 171 12.82 -15.25 -1.09
C ALA A 171 12.15 -16.63 -0.91
N SER A 172 12.13 -17.15 0.33
CA SER A 172 11.44 -18.39 0.71
C SER A 172 9.98 -18.19 1.14
N SER A 173 9.51 -16.95 1.25
CA SER A 173 8.15 -16.66 1.69
C SER A 173 7.10 -17.14 0.68
N ILE A 174 5.92 -17.47 1.19
CA ILE A 174 4.83 -17.94 0.33
C ILE A 174 4.34 -16.86 -0.62
N GLN A 175 4.29 -15.59 -0.18
CA GLN A 175 3.80 -14.50 -1.01
C GLN A 175 4.76 -14.20 -2.17
N ILE A 176 6.08 -14.32 -1.96
CA ILE A 176 7.06 -14.16 -3.04
C ILE A 176 6.97 -15.34 -4.04
N ALA A 177 6.82 -16.57 -3.54
CA ALA A 177 6.62 -17.74 -4.40
C ALA A 177 5.28 -17.70 -5.17
N TRP A 178 4.24 -17.12 -4.58
CA TRP A 178 2.98 -16.84 -5.26
C TRP A 178 3.15 -15.75 -6.33
N LEU A 179 3.77 -14.63 -5.99
CA LEU A 179 3.98 -13.50 -6.90
C LEU A 179 4.78 -13.92 -8.15
N GLU A 180 5.85 -14.71 -7.99
CA GLU A 180 6.61 -15.24 -9.13
C GLU A 180 5.73 -16.07 -10.08
N ARG A 181 4.82 -16.91 -9.53
CA ARG A 181 3.91 -17.74 -10.33
C ARG A 181 2.84 -16.90 -11.02
N ASP A 182 2.26 -15.95 -10.31
CA ASP A 182 1.25 -15.03 -10.82
C ASP A 182 1.82 -14.22 -12.00
N LEU A 183 2.95 -13.55 -11.80
CA LEU A 183 3.62 -12.76 -12.85
C LEU A 183 4.07 -13.60 -14.05
N ALA A 184 4.56 -14.81 -13.82
CA ALA A 184 4.98 -15.73 -14.89
C ALA A 184 3.81 -16.24 -15.73
N SER A 185 2.58 -16.24 -15.20
CA SER A 185 1.39 -16.75 -15.88
C SER A 185 0.75 -15.75 -16.85
N LEU A 186 1.16 -14.49 -16.81
CA LEU A 186 0.49 -13.40 -17.52
C LEU A 186 0.61 -13.50 -19.05
N ASN A 187 -0.53 -13.41 -19.73
CA ASN A 187 -0.57 -13.15 -21.17
C ASN A 187 -0.36 -11.66 -21.43
N ARG A 188 0.89 -11.28 -21.73
CA ARG A 188 1.29 -9.88 -21.96
C ARG A 188 0.66 -9.19 -23.17
N SER A 189 0.02 -9.95 -24.07
CA SER A 189 -0.79 -9.36 -25.15
C SER A 189 -2.17 -8.93 -24.66
N ALA A 190 -2.71 -9.58 -23.62
CA ALA A 190 -3.98 -9.20 -23.01
C ALA A 190 -3.78 -8.17 -21.89
N THR A 191 -2.79 -8.38 -21.03
CA THR A 191 -2.43 -7.49 -19.90
C THR A 191 -1.01 -6.94 -20.07
N PRO A 192 -0.79 -5.99 -21.00
CA PRO A 192 0.55 -5.42 -21.23
C PRO A 192 1.06 -4.59 -20.05
N PHE A 193 0.15 -3.99 -19.27
CA PHE A 193 0.48 -3.16 -18.12
C PHE A 193 0.36 -3.98 -16.83
N VAL A 194 1.43 -3.99 -16.04
CA VAL A 194 1.49 -4.75 -14.79
C VAL A 194 1.87 -3.81 -13.66
N ILE A 195 1.03 -3.75 -12.62
CA ILE A 195 1.24 -2.94 -11.44
C ILE A 195 1.41 -3.85 -10.23
N LEU A 196 2.45 -3.62 -9.44
CA LEU A 196 2.57 -4.19 -8.10
C LEU A 196 2.11 -3.14 -7.07
N GLY A 197 1.10 -3.46 -6.27
CA GLY A 197 0.72 -2.69 -5.09
C GLY A 197 1.33 -3.29 -3.83
N ILE A 198 1.97 -2.46 -3.03
CA ILE A 198 2.61 -2.80 -1.75
C ILE A 198 2.48 -1.58 -0.83
N HIS A 199 2.38 -1.72 0.49
CA HIS A 199 2.24 -0.53 1.34
C HIS A 199 3.58 0.22 1.53
N ARG A 200 4.61 -0.45 2.07
CA ARG A 200 5.94 0.15 2.25
C ARG A 200 6.69 0.26 0.92
N PRO A 201 7.26 1.42 0.57
CA PRO A 201 7.88 1.64 -0.73
C PRO A 201 9.23 0.93 -0.87
N ILE A 202 9.46 0.31 -2.04
CA ILE A 202 10.73 -0.36 -2.37
C ILE A 202 11.85 0.68 -2.59
N TYR A 203 11.51 1.82 -3.19
CA TYR A 203 12.40 2.96 -3.40
C TYR A 203 11.71 4.22 -2.88
N THR A 204 12.45 5.04 -2.15
CA THR A 204 11.97 6.33 -1.62
C THR A 204 13.13 7.31 -1.41
N SER A 205 12.86 8.59 -1.62
CA SER A 205 13.77 9.70 -1.29
C SER A 205 13.65 10.18 0.14
N THR A 206 12.67 9.69 0.89
CA THR A 206 12.59 9.91 2.34
C THR A 206 13.86 9.37 3.00
N GLN A 207 14.67 10.27 3.56
CA GLN A 207 15.96 9.94 4.18
C GLN A 207 15.85 9.95 5.70
N GLY A 208 16.76 9.21 6.36
CA GLY A 208 16.97 9.28 7.80
C GLY A 208 16.67 7.98 8.54
N GLY A 209 17.50 7.69 9.55
CA GLY A 209 17.31 6.58 10.47
C GLY A 209 17.24 5.21 9.80
N PHE A 210 16.21 4.44 10.15
CA PHE A 210 16.00 3.06 9.74
C PHE A 210 15.35 2.88 8.36
N ARG A 211 14.82 3.97 7.77
CA ARG A 211 14.07 3.97 6.51
C ARG A 211 14.92 3.47 5.32
N ILE A 212 16.24 3.71 5.37
CA ILE A 212 17.19 3.16 4.39
C ILE A 212 17.29 1.63 4.53
N ALA A 213 17.33 1.11 5.76
CA ALA A 213 17.45 -0.32 6.00
C ALA A 213 16.18 -1.08 5.57
N GLU A 214 15.01 -0.46 5.76
CA GLU A 214 13.71 -0.96 5.32
C GLU A 214 13.67 -1.20 3.80
N THR A 215 14.03 -0.17 3.03
CA THR A 215 14.02 -0.23 1.57
C THR A 215 15.04 -1.21 0.98
N LEU A 216 16.26 -1.25 1.53
CA LEU A 216 17.32 -2.15 1.04
C LEU A 216 16.95 -3.63 1.15
N GLY A 217 16.26 -4.02 2.24
CA GLY A 217 15.78 -5.39 2.42
C GLY A 217 14.75 -5.79 1.35
N MET A 218 13.78 -4.91 1.09
CA MET A 218 12.76 -5.13 0.06
C MET A 218 13.35 -5.14 -1.35
N GLN A 219 14.29 -4.24 -1.66
CA GLN A 219 14.99 -4.18 -2.95
C GLN A 219 15.67 -5.50 -3.28
N ALA A 220 16.36 -6.10 -2.30
CA ALA A 220 17.12 -7.34 -2.50
C ALA A 220 16.24 -8.52 -2.97
N THR A 221 15.00 -8.61 -2.48
CA THR A 221 14.08 -9.69 -2.90
C THR A 221 13.21 -9.30 -4.10
N LEU A 222 12.62 -8.11 -4.09
CA LEU A 222 11.57 -7.74 -5.05
C LEU A 222 12.13 -7.24 -6.39
N GLU A 223 13.19 -6.43 -6.39
CA GLU A 223 13.71 -5.84 -7.64
C GLU A 223 14.05 -6.91 -8.71
N PRO A 224 14.71 -8.04 -8.38
CA PRO A 224 14.97 -9.09 -9.36
C PRO A 224 13.70 -9.64 -10.04
N LEU A 225 12.59 -9.76 -9.30
CA LEU A 225 11.30 -10.24 -9.82
C LEU A 225 10.67 -9.18 -10.73
N LEU A 226 10.67 -7.92 -10.29
CA LEU A 226 10.11 -6.80 -11.06
C LEU A 226 10.79 -6.68 -12.44
N LEU A 227 12.12 -6.74 -12.47
CA LEU A 227 12.89 -6.61 -13.71
C LEU A 227 12.74 -7.83 -14.63
N ARG A 228 12.72 -9.05 -14.05
CA ARG A 228 12.55 -10.30 -14.80
C ARG A 228 11.18 -10.35 -15.48
N HIS A 229 10.13 -10.01 -14.74
CA HIS A 229 8.76 -10.03 -15.21
C HIS A 229 8.28 -8.70 -15.78
N ARG A 230 9.18 -7.75 -16.05
CA ARG A 230 8.86 -6.49 -16.73
C ARG A 230 7.66 -5.76 -16.09
N VAL A 231 7.63 -5.68 -14.76
CA VAL A 231 6.59 -4.94 -14.05
C VAL A 231 6.67 -3.48 -14.47
N THR A 232 5.53 -2.90 -14.83
CA THR A 232 5.46 -1.54 -15.36
C THR A 232 5.68 -0.51 -14.25
N MET A 233 4.97 -0.69 -13.14
CA MET A 233 4.96 0.26 -12.04
C MET A 233 4.80 -0.44 -10.69
N VAL A 234 5.40 0.11 -9.66
CA VAL A 234 5.07 -0.18 -8.26
C VAL A 234 4.30 1.01 -7.70
N ALA A 235 3.18 0.76 -7.04
CA ALA A 235 2.43 1.76 -6.28
C ALA A 235 2.56 1.44 -4.79
N ALA A 236 2.96 2.44 -4.00
CA ALA A 236 3.15 2.33 -2.56
C ALA A 236 2.57 3.51 -1.78
N GLY A 237 2.39 3.33 -0.47
CA GLY A 237 1.95 4.34 0.49
C GLY A 237 3.03 4.58 1.55
N HIS A 238 2.63 4.54 2.82
CA HIS A 238 3.46 4.55 4.04
C HIS A 238 4.15 5.88 4.33
N TYR A 239 4.82 6.46 3.34
CA TYR A 239 5.33 7.82 3.46
C TYR A 239 4.29 8.79 2.91
N HIS A 240 3.83 9.70 3.77
CA HIS A 240 2.75 10.64 3.49
C HIS A 240 3.12 11.78 2.53
N GLN A 241 3.59 11.40 1.33
CA GLN A 241 4.07 12.28 0.27
C GLN A 241 3.76 11.65 -1.08
N TYR A 242 3.82 12.45 -2.13
CA TYR A 242 3.88 11.93 -3.49
C TYR A 242 5.33 11.90 -3.97
N GLU A 243 5.74 10.75 -4.50
CA GLU A 243 7.04 10.59 -5.14
C GLU A 243 6.90 9.71 -6.36
N ARG A 244 7.56 10.09 -7.47
CA ARG A 244 7.65 9.28 -8.67
C ARG A 244 9.11 9.18 -9.13
N SER A 245 9.59 7.95 -9.25
CA SER A 245 10.93 7.69 -9.77
C SER A 245 10.97 7.76 -11.30
N CYS A 246 12.18 7.90 -11.85
CA CYS A 246 12.45 7.47 -13.22
C CYS A 246 12.25 5.94 -13.35
N ARG A 247 12.43 5.38 -14.54
CA ARG A 247 12.52 3.92 -14.71
C ARG A 247 13.80 3.41 -14.03
N ILE A 248 13.68 2.65 -12.95
CA ILE A 248 14.81 2.16 -12.16
C ILE A 248 15.14 0.71 -12.53
N ALA A 249 16.44 0.42 -12.67
CA ALA A 249 16.98 -0.93 -12.57
C ALA A 249 18.34 -0.90 -11.86
N LYS A 250 18.50 -1.75 -10.85
CA LYS A 250 19.66 -1.83 -9.96
C LYS A 250 19.99 -0.47 -9.35
N SER A 251 18.96 0.19 -8.83
CA SER A 251 19.04 1.53 -8.21
C SER A 251 19.60 2.64 -9.14
N LYS A 252 19.46 2.49 -10.47
CA LYS A 252 19.87 3.50 -11.46
C LYS A 252 18.76 3.80 -12.44
N CYS A 253 18.64 5.06 -12.88
CA CYS A 253 17.75 5.42 -13.98
C CYS A 253 18.17 4.76 -15.28
N VAL A 254 17.17 4.28 -16.01
CA VAL A 254 17.30 3.63 -17.31
C VAL A 254 16.40 4.33 -18.33
N SER A 255 17.00 5.11 -19.21
CA SER A 255 16.28 5.82 -20.28
C SER A 255 15.94 4.94 -21.49
N THR A 256 16.62 3.81 -21.68
CA THR A 256 16.42 2.93 -22.84
C THR A 256 15.28 1.94 -22.63
N LEU A 257 14.34 1.86 -23.58
CA LEU A 257 13.21 0.94 -23.53
C LEU A 257 13.61 -0.54 -23.72
N SER A 258 14.81 -0.80 -24.25
CA SER A 258 15.35 -2.16 -24.43
C SER A 258 15.75 -2.84 -23.14
N VAL A 259 15.96 -2.07 -22.06
CA VAL A 259 16.29 -2.57 -20.74
C VAL A 259 15.03 -2.56 -19.89
N ASN A 260 14.71 -3.69 -19.26
CA ASN A 260 13.60 -3.76 -18.32
C ASN A 260 13.92 -2.92 -17.09
N ALA A 261 12.99 -2.08 -16.70
CA ALA A 261 13.10 -1.16 -15.57
C ALA A 261 11.69 -0.74 -15.16
N THR A 262 11.50 -0.49 -13.86
CA THR A 262 10.20 -0.27 -13.24
C THR A 262 10.10 1.17 -12.74
N VAL A 263 8.93 1.79 -12.89
CA VAL A 263 8.65 3.08 -12.25
C VAL A 263 8.12 2.83 -10.84
N HIS A 264 8.64 3.53 -9.84
CA HIS A 264 8.15 3.45 -8.47
C HIS A 264 7.39 4.73 -8.13
N VAL A 265 6.18 4.58 -7.59
CA VAL A 265 5.33 5.69 -7.20
C VAL A 265 4.90 5.50 -5.76
N THR A 266 5.20 6.48 -4.92
CA THR A 266 4.64 6.61 -3.57
C THR A 266 3.46 7.58 -3.65
N VAL A 267 2.30 7.16 -3.16
CA VAL A 267 1.02 7.87 -3.18
C VAL A 267 0.37 7.91 -1.79
N GLY A 268 1.15 8.11 -0.73
CA GLY A 268 0.67 8.16 0.66
C GLY A 268 -0.08 9.44 1.05
N ILE A 269 -0.72 10.08 0.08
CA ILE A 269 -1.35 11.40 0.25
C ILE A 269 -2.87 11.32 0.41
N GLY A 270 -3.41 10.15 0.78
CA GLY A 270 -4.86 9.92 0.82
C GLY A 270 -5.60 10.77 1.86
N GLY A 271 -4.94 11.10 2.98
CA GLY A 271 -5.56 11.88 4.04
C GLY A 271 -4.61 12.26 5.18
N LEU A 272 -3.67 11.39 5.57
CA LEU A 272 -2.83 11.64 6.74
C LEU A 272 -1.87 12.85 6.58
N GLN A 273 -1.40 13.36 7.73
CA GLN A 273 -0.50 14.50 7.77
C GLN A 273 0.88 14.16 7.20
N HIS A 274 1.43 15.12 6.46
CA HIS A 274 2.69 15.02 5.75
C HIS A 274 3.88 14.66 6.66
N HIS A 275 4.86 13.91 6.12
CA HIS A 275 6.17 13.69 6.77
C HIS A 275 7.20 14.72 6.32
N SER A 276 7.63 15.63 7.19
CA SER A 276 8.59 16.71 6.89
C SER A 276 10.03 16.28 6.51
N ASP A 277 10.35 14.99 6.56
CA ASP A 277 11.72 14.49 6.56
C ASP A 277 12.08 13.83 5.22
N TRP A 278 12.41 14.62 4.20
CA TRP A 278 12.88 14.11 2.91
C TRP A 278 14.05 14.93 2.35
N ALA A 279 14.81 14.33 1.43
CA ALA A 279 15.90 15.00 0.73
C ALA A 279 15.66 14.96 -0.78
N VAL A 280 15.64 16.14 -1.42
CA VAL A 280 15.64 16.27 -2.87
C VAL A 280 16.84 15.46 -3.43
N ASN A 281 16.59 14.53 -4.35
CA ASN A 281 17.59 13.72 -5.09
C ASN A 281 18.24 12.50 -4.37
N ALA A 282 17.64 11.94 -3.31
CA ALA A 282 18.22 10.76 -2.66
C ALA A 282 17.89 9.42 -3.37
N VAL A 283 16.78 9.39 -4.10
CA VAL A 283 16.49 8.42 -5.17
C VAL A 283 16.40 9.21 -6.47
N ALA A 284 16.68 8.56 -7.60
CA ALA A 284 16.64 9.19 -8.90
C ALA A 284 15.19 9.47 -9.30
N ASN A 285 14.67 10.56 -8.74
CA ASN A 285 13.28 10.97 -8.82
C ASN A 285 13.06 11.91 -9.99
N ASP A 286 11.93 11.69 -10.66
CA ASP A 286 11.45 12.63 -11.66
C ASP A 286 10.60 13.74 -11.00
N GLU A 287 9.84 13.41 -9.95
CA GLU A 287 8.91 14.31 -9.24
C GLU A 287 8.80 13.98 -7.74
N VAL A 288 8.84 14.99 -6.87
CA VAL A 288 8.51 14.90 -5.43
C VAL A 288 7.61 16.10 -5.08
N PHE A 289 6.46 15.85 -4.46
CA PHE A 289 5.55 16.91 -4.01
C PHE A 289 5.21 16.75 -2.52
N ASP A 290 5.36 17.86 -1.78
CA ASP A 290 5.23 18.01 -0.32
C ASP A 290 3.76 18.17 0.14
N GLU A 291 2.90 18.56 -0.79
CA GLU A 291 1.48 18.80 -0.55
C GLU A 291 0.67 18.39 -1.77
N PHE A 292 -0.67 18.43 -1.63
CA PHE A 292 -1.68 18.15 -2.64
C PHE A 292 -1.60 19.16 -3.80
N TRP A 293 -0.47 19.24 -4.49
CA TRP A 293 -0.30 19.91 -5.77
C TRP A 293 -0.88 19.00 -6.84
N LEU A 294 -2.21 18.89 -6.82
CA LEU A 294 -2.93 18.66 -8.05
C LEU A 294 -2.88 19.98 -8.82
N LEU A 295 -1.80 20.07 -9.59
CA LEU A 295 -1.68 20.74 -10.87
C LEU A 295 -3.06 21.06 -11.46
N ALA A 296 -3.23 22.33 -11.78
CA ALA A 296 -4.26 22.86 -12.68
C ALA A 296 -4.29 22.10 -14.03
#